data_AF-A0A9P8NU51-F1
#
_entry.id   AF-A0A9P8NU51-F1
#
_cell.length_a   1.000
_cell.length_b   1.000
_cell.length_c   1.000
_cell.angle_alpha   90.00
_cell.angle_beta   90.00
_cell.angle_gamma   90.00
#
_symmetry.space_group_name_H-M   'P 1'
#
loop_
_entity.id
_entity.type
_entity.pdbx_description
1 polymer ?
#
loop_
_entity_poly.entity_id
_entity_poly.type
_entity_poly.pdbx_seq_one_letter_code
_entity_poly.pdbx_strand_id
1 'polypeptide(L)'
;MSLGFDLKVVLLSEDGDKNEDGSINATDMQEYVLKGIDTMEKMNEWFDRFDEQVAYPNEGNIKYDVGSDGVVVVIVKTHEVRSQVEDYIGQTNNTDRRLAFGSVPFLLKSAQLNYTQVGFFSLASYPYSLKLLWSPIVDSCYLKRLGRRRSWIIPVQTISGLTLLFLGTVIDSLMRNVQKNLYTLTYTFFFLILLCATQDIAVDGWALTILSKDALSYASTAQTIGLNTGYFLSFTVFLAFNSADFANSYLRKTPSSDSFLTLGQYMWFWGWMYLTVTLVILILVPEDPLSRRKQASSKDIELEELLRDEQSGVNAVQAHTAHNEGPRQTTLLGVYHKMWNVVKLKNVKLFILVHLVSKIAFQANEGATNLKLLDKGFSREDLAITVLIDFPLEIVFGYYSARWSTGDEPLKPWMYAYLGRIAAAALGQVLVWCFPKDGHVTTAYFLFVIFQHLLSSFMSTIQFVSICAFHTQIADPLIGGTYMTTLNTLSNLGGQWPKIIVLSLIDRLTTARCMPATPMATNPFEEAPFFNCYSSSAKSDCVGHGGVCNTIADGYYNTNLLCILIGLVLYYGWIRKTVVHLQGLPISAWRVGKSTLPI
;
A
#
# COMPACT_ATOMS: atom_id res chain seq x y z
N MET A 1 -25.90 -2.34 43.06
CA MET A 1 -24.81 -1.73 43.87
C MET A 1 -23.60 -1.63 42.96
N SER A 2 -22.93 -0.47 42.88
CA SER A 2 -21.71 -0.33 42.07
C SER A 2 -20.51 -0.90 42.83
N LEU A 3 -19.57 -1.51 42.11
CA LEU A 3 -18.40 -2.16 42.69
C LEU A 3 -17.32 -1.13 43.09
N GLY A 4 -17.22 0.00 42.38
CA GLY A 4 -16.20 1.04 42.65
C GLY A 4 -14.78 0.70 42.15
N PHE A 5 -14.61 -0.48 41.55
CA PHE A 5 -13.41 -0.99 40.90
C PHE A 5 -13.80 -1.85 39.69
N ASP A 6 -12.91 -2.00 38.71
CA ASP A 6 -13.07 -2.99 37.63
C ASP A 6 -12.76 -4.40 38.16
N LEU A 7 -13.55 -5.39 37.76
CA LEU A 7 -13.32 -6.80 38.09
C LEU A 7 -12.00 -7.28 37.44
N LYS A 8 -11.17 -8.02 38.19
CA LYS A 8 -9.89 -8.55 37.70
C LYS A 8 -9.89 -10.07 37.73
N VAL A 9 -9.34 -10.72 36.72
CA VAL A 9 -9.11 -12.17 36.70
C VAL A 9 -7.62 -12.46 36.62
N VAL A 10 -7.11 -13.20 37.59
CA VAL A 10 -5.72 -13.66 37.67
C VAL A 10 -5.71 -15.15 37.34
N LEU A 11 -5.17 -15.50 36.16
CA LEU A 11 -5.11 -16.87 35.68
C LEU A 11 -3.75 -17.50 36.03
N LEU A 12 -3.81 -18.69 36.64
CA LEU A 12 -2.68 -19.50 37.10
C LEU A 12 -2.78 -20.92 36.52
N SER A 13 -1.64 -21.52 36.18
CA SER A 13 -1.57 -22.94 35.78
C SER A 13 -0.99 -23.80 36.90
N GLU A 14 -1.56 -24.98 37.16
CA GLU A 14 -1.03 -25.95 38.13
C GLU A 14 0.28 -26.63 37.65
N ASP A 15 0.59 -26.56 36.35
CA ASP A 15 1.81 -27.09 35.70
C ASP A 15 3.05 -26.18 35.84
N GLY A 16 2.94 -25.04 36.53
CA GLY A 16 4.07 -24.13 36.77
C GLY A 16 5.07 -24.67 37.81
N ASP A 17 6.35 -24.38 37.63
CA ASP A 17 7.41 -24.78 38.57
C ASP A 17 7.09 -24.30 39.99
N LYS A 18 7.17 -25.20 40.97
CA LYS A 18 7.11 -24.83 42.39
C LYS A 18 8.51 -24.48 42.88
N ASN A 19 8.62 -23.40 43.65
CA ASN A 19 9.83 -23.13 44.42
C ASN A 19 10.12 -24.29 45.39
N GLU A 20 11.35 -24.40 45.90
CA GLU A 20 11.74 -25.47 46.85
C GLU A 20 10.92 -25.47 48.16
N ASP A 21 10.19 -24.38 48.46
CA ASP A 21 9.26 -24.24 49.58
C ASP A 21 7.79 -24.60 49.26
N GLY A 22 7.48 -24.96 48.01
CA GLY A 22 6.14 -25.31 47.54
C GLY A 22 5.28 -24.12 47.06
N SER A 23 5.81 -22.89 47.04
CA SER A 23 5.11 -21.72 46.49
C SER A 23 5.10 -21.71 44.96
N ILE A 24 4.03 -21.15 44.36
CA ILE A 24 3.84 -21.06 42.90
C ILE A 24 4.68 -19.91 42.33
N ASN A 25 5.37 -20.13 41.21
CA ASN A 25 6.23 -19.13 40.60
C ASN A 25 5.43 -17.93 40.04
N ALA A 26 5.96 -16.72 40.21
CA ALA A 26 5.27 -15.48 39.82
C ALA A 26 5.22 -15.26 38.28
N THR A 27 5.89 -16.10 37.50
CA THR A 27 5.99 -15.99 36.03
C THR A 27 4.82 -16.59 35.25
N ASP A 28 4.02 -17.48 35.86
CA ASP A 28 2.86 -18.12 35.20
C ASP A 28 1.52 -17.42 35.51
N MET A 29 1.59 -16.30 36.24
CA MET A 29 0.46 -15.46 36.65
C MET A 29 0.12 -14.44 35.56
N GLN A 30 -1.08 -14.53 34.98
CA GLN A 30 -1.53 -13.61 33.94
C GLN A 30 -2.79 -12.86 34.40
N GLU A 31 -2.66 -11.54 34.56
CA GLU A 31 -3.74 -10.65 35.02
C GLU A 31 -4.53 -10.08 33.82
N TYR A 32 -5.85 -10.18 33.90
CA TYR A 32 -6.80 -9.63 32.95
C TYR A 32 -7.76 -8.69 33.70
N VAL A 33 -7.91 -7.44 33.24
CA VAL A 33 -8.89 -6.50 33.78
C VAL A 33 -10.16 -6.58 32.94
N LEU A 34 -11.31 -6.92 33.52
CA LEU A 34 -12.60 -7.06 32.84
C LEU A 34 -13.35 -5.72 32.81
N LYS A 35 -13.26 -5.02 31.67
CA LYS A 35 -13.83 -3.69 31.47
C LYS A 35 -15.35 -3.75 31.29
N GLY A 36 -16.08 -2.91 32.04
CA GLY A 36 -17.52 -2.73 31.91
C GLY A 36 -18.39 -3.56 32.87
N ILE A 37 -17.76 -4.38 33.73
CA ILE A 37 -18.39 -5.05 34.87
C ILE A 37 -18.23 -4.16 36.11
N ASP A 38 -19.11 -3.16 36.22
CA ASP A 38 -19.07 -2.06 37.22
C ASP A 38 -20.17 -2.17 38.31
N THR A 39 -21.01 -3.21 38.24
CA THR A 39 -22.07 -3.50 39.20
C THR A 39 -22.09 -4.97 39.62
N MET A 40 -22.55 -5.22 40.85
CA MET A 40 -22.73 -6.58 41.39
C MET A 40 -23.61 -7.47 40.50
N GLU A 41 -24.60 -6.88 39.84
CA GLU A 41 -25.56 -7.59 38.97
C GLU A 41 -24.89 -8.11 37.70
N LYS A 42 -24.09 -7.28 37.02
CA LYS A 42 -23.29 -7.70 35.86
C LYS A 42 -22.22 -8.73 36.23
N MET A 43 -21.65 -8.62 37.43
CA MET A 43 -20.65 -9.56 37.93
C MET A 43 -21.27 -10.95 38.16
N ASN A 44 -22.44 -11.02 38.79
CA ASN A 44 -23.17 -12.28 38.95
C ASN A 44 -23.56 -12.88 37.59
N GLU A 45 -24.11 -12.09 36.66
CA GLU A 45 -24.45 -12.53 35.30
C GLU A 45 -23.21 -12.96 34.48
N TRP A 46 -22.01 -12.51 34.86
CA TRP A 46 -20.75 -12.99 34.29
C TRP A 46 -20.39 -14.35 34.86
N PHE A 47 -20.39 -14.52 36.18
CA PHE A 47 -20.09 -15.80 36.84
C PHE A 47 -21.08 -16.90 36.47
N ASP A 48 -22.38 -16.62 36.41
CA ASP A 48 -23.41 -17.61 36.02
C ASP A 48 -23.11 -18.21 34.63
N ARG A 49 -22.64 -17.39 33.69
CA ARG A 49 -22.24 -17.82 32.33
C ARG A 49 -20.86 -18.47 32.29
N PHE A 50 -19.91 -18.01 33.12
CA PHE A 50 -18.59 -18.62 33.24
C PHE A 50 -18.70 -20.04 33.78
N ASP A 51 -19.57 -20.25 34.76
CA ASP A 51 -19.87 -21.57 35.32
C ASP A 51 -20.49 -22.50 34.27
N GLU A 52 -21.54 -22.05 33.58
CA GLU A 52 -22.22 -22.85 32.54
C GLU A 52 -21.28 -23.22 31.36
N GLN A 53 -20.46 -22.28 30.90
CA GLN A 53 -19.69 -22.45 29.66
C GLN A 53 -18.26 -22.97 29.87
N VAL A 54 -17.67 -22.76 31.05
CA VAL A 54 -16.24 -23.04 31.31
C VAL A 54 -16.01 -23.82 32.60
N ALA A 55 -16.64 -23.47 33.72
CA ALA A 55 -16.33 -24.13 35.00
C ALA A 55 -16.92 -25.55 35.11
N TYR A 56 -18.24 -25.71 34.91
CA TYR A 56 -18.89 -27.03 35.01
C TYR A 56 -18.40 -28.04 33.96
N PRO A 57 -18.18 -27.68 32.67
CA PRO A 57 -17.65 -28.63 31.68
C PRO A 57 -16.25 -29.16 32.02
N ASN A 58 -15.49 -28.45 32.86
CA ASN A 58 -14.10 -28.75 33.20
C ASN A 58 -13.90 -29.07 34.69
N GLU A 59 -14.96 -29.49 35.39
CA GLU A 59 -14.95 -29.80 36.82
C GLU A 59 -13.79 -30.73 37.20
N GLY A 60 -13.00 -30.33 38.20
CA GLY A 60 -11.79 -31.05 38.64
C GLY A 60 -10.49 -30.63 37.94
N ASN A 61 -10.56 -29.97 36.77
CA ASN A 61 -9.42 -29.38 36.04
C ASN A 61 -9.39 -27.84 36.11
N ILE A 62 -10.39 -27.22 36.71
CA ILE A 62 -10.46 -25.80 37.04
C ILE A 62 -10.87 -25.61 38.50
N LYS A 63 -10.35 -24.56 39.13
CA LYS A 63 -10.83 -24.00 40.41
C LYS A 63 -10.77 -22.49 40.32
N TYR A 64 -11.68 -21.78 40.96
CA TYR A 64 -11.54 -20.34 41.12
C TYR A 64 -12.08 -19.87 42.47
N ASP A 65 -11.64 -18.68 42.89
CA ASP A 65 -12.08 -18.01 44.11
C ASP A 65 -12.19 -16.49 43.87
N VAL A 66 -13.03 -15.80 44.63
CA VAL A 66 -13.36 -14.38 44.43
C VAL A 66 -12.99 -13.57 45.68
N GLY A 67 -11.91 -12.78 45.56
CA GLY A 67 -11.44 -11.87 46.59
C GLY A 67 -12.42 -10.72 46.86
N SER A 68 -12.47 -10.27 48.12
CA SER A 68 -13.29 -9.13 48.56
C SER A 68 -12.90 -7.77 47.96
N ASP A 69 -11.78 -7.73 47.25
CA ASP A 69 -11.19 -6.59 46.53
C ASP A 69 -11.50 -6.60 45.02
N GLY A 70 -12.29 -7.57 44.54
CA GLY A 70 -12.63 -7.70 43.12
C GLY A 70 -11.61 -8.48 42.30
N VAL A 71 -10.68 -9.19 42.94
CA VAL A 71 -9.73 -10.07 42.25
C VAL A 71 -10.24 -11.51 42.27
N VAL A 72 -10.49 -12.06 41.08
CA VAL A 72 -10.88 -13.44 40.82
C VAL A 72 -9.63 -14.23 40.51
N VAL A 73 -9.28 -15.23 41.31
CA VAL A 73 -8.13 -16.10 41.04
C VAL A 73 -8.64 -17.39 40.41
N VAL A 74 -8.23 -17.68 39.17
CA VAL A 74 -8.59 -18.90 38.43
C VAL A 74 -7.35 -19.77 38.28
N ILE A 75 -7.43 -21.02 38.72
CA ILE A 75 -6.37 -22.03 38.64
C ILE A 75 -6.82 -23.14 37.70
N VAL A 76 -6.04 -23.42 36.65
CA VAL A 76 -6.33 -24.44 35.65
C VAL A 76 -5.23 -25.50 35.61
N LYS A 77 -5.62 -26.76 35.37
CA LYS A 77 -4.71 -27.92 35.37
C LYS A 77 -4.23 -28.36 34.00
N THR A 78 -4.85 -27.89 32.92
CA THR A 78 -4.48 -28.27 31.56
C THR A 78 -4.54 -27.07 30.63
N HIS A 79 -3.67 -27.07 29.61
CA HIS A 79 -3.60 -26.01 28.61
C HIS A 79 -4.91 -25.84 27.82
N GLU A 80 -5.68 -26.92 27.64
CA GLU A 80 -6.98 -26.89 26.96
C GLU A 80 -8.01 -26.07 27.76
N VAL A 81 -8.06 -26.25 29.07
CA VAL A 81 -8.90 -25.47 29.98
C VAL A 81 -8.39 -24.03 30.09
N ARG A 82 -7.07 -23.82 30.12
CA ARG A 82 -6.48 -22.47 30.06
C ARG A 82 -6.96 -21.70 28.83
N SER A 83 -6.88 -22.30 27.64
CA SER A 83 -7.34 -21.67 26.40
C SER A 83 -8.83 -21.34 26.42
N GLN A 84 -9.67 -22.19 27.02
CA GLN A 84 -11.11 -21.91 27.15
C GLN A 84 -11.40 -20.73 28.09
N VAL A 85 -10.68 -20.64 29.22
CA VAL A 85 -10.78 -19.49 30.14
C VAL A 85 -10.30 -18.21 29.46
N GLU A 86 -9.17 -18.26 28.74
CA GLU A 86 -8.63 -17.11 28.00
C GLU A 86 -9.57 -16.64 26.87
N ASP A 87 -10.15 -17.56 26.10
CA ASP A 87 -11.12 -17.25 25.06
C ASP A 87 -12.41 -16.64 25.63
N TYR A 88 -12.86 -17.10 26.81
CA TYR A 88 -14.04 -16.55 27.50
C TYR A 88 -13.78 -15.15 28.08
N ILE A 89 -12.61 -14.93 28.70
CA ILE A 89 -12.16 -13.61 29.16
C ILE A 89 -12.00 -12.65 27.96
N GLY A 90 -11.47 -13.14 26.83
CA GLY A 90 -11.34 -12.39 25.59
C GLY A 90 -12.69 -11.93 25.02
N GLN A 91 -13.69 -12.81 25.01
CA GLN A 91 -15.07 -12.48 24.65
C GLN A 91 -15.70 -11.46 25.60
N THR A 92 -15.42 -11.57 26.90
CA THR A 92 -15.96 -10.64 27.92
C THR A 92 -15.44 -9.22 27.73
N ASN A 93 -14.13 -9.08 27.51
CA ASN A 93 -13.48 -7.78 27.52
C ASN A 93 -13.73 -6.91 26.27
N ASN A 94 -14.30 -7.50 25.21
CA ASN A 94 -14.14 -6.99 23.85
C ASN A 94 -12.67 -6.71 23.47
N THR A 95 -11.67 -7.33 24.13
CA THR A 95 -10.34 -7.57 23.54
C THR A 95 -10.44 -8.67 22.50
N ASP A 96 -11.36 -8.44 21.59
CA ASP A 96 -11.50 -9.09 20.33
C ASP A 96 -10.16 -8.99 19.62
N ARG A 97 -9.63 -10.12 19.14
CA ARG A 97 -8.41 -10.15 18.31
C ARG A 97 -8.73 -9.66 16.88
N ARG A 98 -9.45 -8.53 16.79
CA ARG A 98 -9.93 -7.83 15.60
C ARG A 98 -9.23 -6.48 15.44
N LEU A 99 -7.92 -6.47 15.67
CA LEU A 99 -7.09 -5.38 15.19
C LEU A 99 -7.16 -5.36 13.66
N ALA A 100 -7.73 -4.28 13.13
CA ALA A 100 -7.84 -4.01 11.70
C ALA A 100 -6.44 -3.89 11.05
N PHE A 101 -6.12 -4.16 9.77
CA PHE A 101 -6.87 -4.34 8.50
C PHE A 101 -6.74 -3.17 7.50
N GLY A 102 -5.52 -2.64 7.25
CA GLY A 102 -5.25 -1.60 6.24
C GLY A 102 -4.46 -2.05 4.98
N SER A 103 -5.03 -2.77 4.01
CA SER A 103 -6.33 -3.44 3.99
C SER A 103 -6.36 -4.76 3.22
N VAL A 104 -5.25 -5.22 2.61
CA VAL A 104 -5.06 -6.65 2.29
C VAL A 104 -3.69 -7.19 2.72
N PRO A 105 -2.51 -6.75 2.25
CA PRO A 105 -1.24 -7.42 2.57
C PRO A 105 -0.94 -7.49 4.08
N PHE A 106 -1.33 -6.44 4.81
CA PHE A 106 -1.26 -6.38 6.26
C PHE A 106 -2.26 -7.33 6.94
N LEU A 107 -3.46 -7.42 6.37
CA LEU A 107 -4.57 -8.29 6.75
C LEU A 107 -4.21 -9.79 6.59
N LEU A 108 -3.51 -10.11 5.50
CA LEU A 108 -2.98 -11.44 5.20
C LEU A 108 -1.93 -11.89 6.24
N LYS A 109 -1.09 -10.97 6.75
CA LYS A 109 -0.12 -11.31 7.81
C LYS A 109 -0.82 -11.69 9.12
N SER A 110 -1.89 -11.00 9.50
CA SER A 110 -2.72 -11.38 10.66
C SER A 110 -3.49 -12.69 10.47
N ALA A 111 -3.74 -13.13 9.24
CA ALA A 111 -4.40 -14.40 8.91
C ALA A 111 -3.42 -15.60 8.84
N GLN A 112 -2.30 -15.55 9.58
CA GLN A 112 -1.26 -16.59 9.63
C GLN A 112 -0.71 -17.01 8.25
N LEU A 113 -0.67 -16.10 7.26
CA LEU A 113 -0.03 -16.42 5.97
C LEU A 113 1.49 -16.38 6.07
N ASN A 114 2.12 -17.33 5.38
CA ASN A 114 3.57 -17.35 5.18
C ASN A 114 4.02 -16.26 4.20
N TYR A 115 5.27 -15.79 4.33
CA TYR A 115 5.84 -14.74 3.47
C TYR A 115 5.72 -15.07 1.97
N THR A 116 5.84 -16.34 1.58
CA THR A 116 5.61 -16.81 0.20
C THR A 116 4.18 -16.55 -0.30
N GLN A 117 3.17 -16.70 0.56
CA GLN A 117 1.76 -16.46 0.23
C GLN A 117 1.45 -14.96 0.13
N VAL A 118 2.05 -14.14 1.01
CA VAL A 118 2.01 -12.67 0.89
C VAL A 118 2.71 -12.22 -0.39
N GLY A 119 3.84 -12.84 -0.75
CA GLY A 119 4.53 -12.65 -2.01
C GLY A 119 3.68 -13.01 -3.22
N PHE A 120 2.95 -14.14 -3.18
CA PHE A 120 2.01 -14.52 -4.24
C PHE A 120 0.88 -13.50 -4.39
N PHE A 121 0.26 -13.03 -3.28
CA PHE A 121 -0.73 -11.97 -3.35
C PHE A 121 -0.15 -10.65 -3.92
N SER A 122 1.12 -10.34 -3.63
CA SER A 122 1.77 -9.14 -4.18
C SER A 122 1.86 -9.12 -5.72
N LEU A 123 1.75 -10.29 -6.39
CA LEU A 123 1.62 -10.38 -7.84
C LEU A 123 0.38 -9.64 -8.37
N ALA A 124 -0.66 -9.43 -7.56
CA ALA A 124 -1.81 -8.61 -7.90
C ALA A 124 -1.41 -7.16 -8.29
N SER A 125 -0.29 -6.65 -7.78
CA SER A 125 0.22 -5.30 -8.07
C SER A 125 1.02 -5.18 -9.38
N TYR A 126 1.36 -6.31 -10.04
CA TYR A 126 2.20 -6.30 -11.24
C TYR A 126 1.66 -5.55 -12.46
N PRO A 127 0.33 -5.40 -12.70
CA PRO A 127 -0.16 -4.64 -13.85
C PRO A 127 0.42 -3.22 -13.94
N TYR A 128 0.64 -2.51 -12.82
CA TYR A 128 1.29 -1.18 -12.82
C TYR A 128 2.75 -1.18 -13.30
N SER A 129 3.42 -2.34 -13.26
CA SER A 129 4.78 -2.57 -13.77
C SER A 129 4.81 -3.22 -15.15
N LEU A 130 3.65 -3.53 -15.72
CA LEU A 130 3.49 -4.16 -17.03
C LEU A 130 2.65 -3.31 -18.01
N LYS A 131 2.04 -2.20 -17.57
CA LYS A 131 1.11 -1.37 -18.36
C LYS A 131 1.66 -0.88 -19.71
N LEU A 132 2.98 -0.76 -19.86
CA LEU A 132 3.65 -0.50 -21.14
C LEU A 132 3.22 -1.49 -22.25
N LEU A 133 2.94 -2.76 -21.91
CA LEU A 133 2.63 -3.83 -22.87
C LEU A 133 1.32 -3.59 -23.62
N TRP A 134 0.30 -3.01 -22.98
CA TRP A 134 -1.00 -2.70 -23.61
C TRP A 134 -1.26 -1.21 -23.80
N SER A 135 -0.35 -0.34 -23.34
CA SER A 135 -0.48 1.11 -23.55
C SER A 135 -0.66 1.54 -25.02
N PRO A 136 -0.03 0.91 -26.04
CA PRO A 136 -0.31 1.24 -27.44
C PRO A 136 -1.74 0.88 -27.87
N ILE A 137 -2.35 -0.15 -27.27
CA ILE A 137 -3.75 -0.54 -27.54
C ILE A 137 -4.69 0.56 -27.02
N VAL A 138 -4.43 1.08 -25.83
CA VAL A 138 -5.21 2.18 -25.23
C VAL A 138 -5.08 3.49 -26.03
N ASP A 139 -3.91 3.77 -26.62
CA ASP A 139 -3.71 4.94 -27.49
C ASP A 139 -4.28 4.77 -28.92
N SER A 140 -4.28 3.55 -29.49
CA SER A 140 -4.70 3.28 -30.88
C SER A 140 -6.17 2.89 -31.06
N CYS A 141 -6.74 2.10 -30.14
CA CYS A 141 -8.07 1.51 -30.30
C CYS A 141 -9.11 2.33 -29.54
N TYR A 142 -10.00 3.03 -30.23
CA TYR A 142 -11.06 3.83 -29.59
C TYR A 142 -12.27 4.05 -30.49
N LEU A 143 -13.41 4.39 -29.88
CA LEU A 143 -14.65 4.72 -30.58
C LEU A 143 -14.65 6.21 -30.95
N LYS A 144 -14.61 6.52 -32.25
CA LYS A 144 -14.61 7.91 -32.78
C LYS A 144 -15.78 8.76 -32.25
N ARG A 145 -16.92 8.15 -31.88
CA ARG A 145 -18.10 8.83 -31.29
C ARG A 145 -17.91 9.30 -29.84
N LEU A 146 -17.14 8.57 -29.04
CA LEU A 146 -16.93 8.88 -27.62
C LEU A 146 -15.68 9.73 -27.38
N GLY A 147 -14.70 9.64 -28.29
CA GLY A 147 -13.35 10.20 -28.09
C GLY A 147 -12.33 9.11 -27.76
N ARG A 148 -11.04 9.46 -27.77
CA ARG A 148 -9.94 8.51 -27.53
C ARG A 148 -9.84 8.11 -26.05
N ARG A 149 -10.04 9.05 -25.13
CA ARG A 149 -9.83 8.87 -23.68
C ARG A 149 -11.08 8.36 -23.00
N ARG A 150 -12.24 8.98 -23.26
CA ARG A 150 -13.56 8.51 -22.80
C ARG A 150 -13.88 7.07 -23.21
N SER A 151 -13.42 6.61 -24.37
CA SER A 151 -13.58 5.21 -24.82
C SER A 151 -12.97 4.17 -23.88
N TRP A 152 -11.96 4.53 -23.07
CA TRP A 152 -11.33 3.63 -22.11
C TRP A 152 -11.72 3.93 -20.67
N ILE A 153 -11.74 5.21 -20.28
CA ILE A 153 -12.04 5.61 -18.90
C ILE A 153 -13.43 5.12 -18.47
N ILE A 154 -14.46 5.35 -19.30
CA ILE A 154 -15.85 5.05 -18.93
C ILE A 154 -16.08 3.53 -18.78
N PRO A 155 -15.72 2.65 -19.75
CA PRO A 155 -15.93 1.21 -19.57
C PRO A 155 -15.09 0.62 -18.42
N VAL A 156 -13.82 1.00 -18.30
CA VAL A 156 -12.91 0.47 -17.27
C VAL A 156 -13.39 0.86 -15.86
N GLN A 157 -13.79 2.11 -15.66
CA GLN A 157 -14.30 2.59 -14.37
C GLN A 157 -15.69 1.98 -14.04
N THR A 158 -16.54 1.76 -15.06
CA THR A 158 -17.82 1.05 -14.89
C THR A 158 -17.60 -0.41 -14.45
N ILE A 159 -16.72 -1.15 -15.13
CA ILE A 159 -16.41 -2.55 -14.79
C ILE A 159 -15.75 -2.64 -13.41
N SER A 160 -14.88 -1.67 -13.06
CA SER A 160 -14.30 -1.58 -11.71
C SER A 160 -15.38 -1.39 -10.64
N GLY A 161 -16.30 -0.44 -10.85
CA GLY A 161 -17.42 -0.20 -9.93
C GLY A 161 -18.32 -1.43 -9.75
N LEU A 162 -18.70 -2.10 -10.83
CA LEU A 162 -19.48 -3.35 -10.78
C LEU A 162 -18.71 -4.49 -10.08
N THR A 163 -17.40 -4.60 -10.31
CA THR A 163 -16.55 -5.59 -9.64
C THR A 163 -16.44 -5.31 -8.13
N LEU A 164 -16.35 -4.04 -7.72
CA LEU A 164 -16.36 -3.64 -6.31
C LEU A 164 -17.71 -3.91 -5.64
N LEU A 165 -18.84 -3.68 -6.33
CA LEU A 165 -20.17 -4.03 -5.83
C LEU A 165 -20.34 -5.53 -5.64
N PHE A 166 -19.90 -6.35 -6.59
CA PHE A 166 -19.90 -7.81 -6.48
C PHE A 166 -18.96 -8.30 -5.37
N LEU A 167 -17.74 -7.78 -5.32
CA LEU A 167 -16.78 -8.18 -4.29
C LEU A 167 -17.25 -7.77 -2.90
N GLY A 168 -17.97 -6.64 -2.78
CA GLY A 168 -18.60 -6.18 -1.54
C GLY A 168 -19.59 -7.17 -0.91
N THR A 169 -20.21 -8.08 -1.69
CA THR A 169 -21.12 -9.11 -1.12
C THR A 169 -20.42 -10.41 -0.75
N VAL A 170 -19.17 -10.63 -1.19
CA VAL A 170 -18.47 -11.92 -1.07
C VAL A 170 -17.15 -11.82 -0.27
N ILE A 171 -16.52 -10.64 -0.21
CA ILE A 171 -15.19 -10.45 0.38
C ILE A 171 -15.14 -10.85 1.86
N ASP A 172 -16.13 -10.48 2.66
CA ASP A 172 -16.17 -10.81 4.09
C ASP A 172 -16.22 -12.34 4.33
N SER A 173 -16.75 -13.12 3.39
CA SER A 173 -16.70 -14.59 3.42
C SER A 173 -15.34 -15.13 2.99
N LEU A 174 -14.78 -14.60 1.89
CA LEU A 174 -13.45 -15.00 1.40
C LEU A 174 -12.36 -14.77 2.46
N MET A 175 -12.46 -13.65 3.20
CA MET A 175 -11.51 -13.24 4.22
C MET A 175 -11.58 -14.06 5.52
N ARG A 176 -12.66 -14.83 5.78
CA ARG A 176 -12.71 -15.76 6.93
C ARG A 176 -11.74 -16.94 6.79
N ASN A 177 -11.46 -17.36 5.55
CA ASN A 177 -10.60 -18.52 5.24
C ASN A 177 -9.53 -18.15 4.19
N VAL A 178 -8.74 -17.12 4.52
CA VAL A 178 -7.73 -16.54 3.62
C VAL A 178 -6.82 -17.59 2.97
N GLN A 179 -6.31 -18.56 3.73
CA GLN A 179 -5.40 -19.60 3.22
C GLN A 179 -6.01 -20.40 2.06
N LYS A 180 -7.29 -20.78 2.15
CA LYS A 180 -8.01 -21.52 1.10
C LYS A 180 -8.40 -20.62 -0.08
N ASN A 181 -8.72 -19.36 0.20
CA ASN A 181 -9.22 -18.40 -0.78
C ASN A 181 -8.13 -17.53 -1.44
N LEU A 182 -6.86 -17.73 -1.10
CA LEU A 182 -5.74 -16.89 -1.52
C LEU A 182 -5.65 -16.69 -3.04
N TYR A 183 -5.86 -17.76 -3.82
CA TYR A 183 -5.86 -17.69 -5.28
C TYR A 183 -7.00 -16.82 -5.81
N THR A 184 -8.23 -17.05 -5.34
CA THR A 184 -9.42 -16.26 -5.69
C THR A 184 -9.21 -14.79 -5.37
N LEU A 185 -8.76 -14.47 -4.16
CA LEU A 185 -8.42 -13.10 -3.75
C LEU A 185 -7.35 -12.49 -4.67
N THR A 186 -6.26 -13.21 -4.93
CA THR A 186 -5.18 -12.73 -5.81
C THR A 186 -5.68 -12.42 -7.22
N TYR A 187 -6.51 -13.30 -7.81
CA TYR A 187 -7.07 -13.08 -9.15
C TYR A 187 -8.03 -11.89 -9.20
N THR A 188 -8.94 -11.73 -8.22
CA THR A 188 -9.89 -10.61 -8.22
C THR A 188 -9.18 -9.27 -7.99
N PHE A 189 -8.21 -9.20 -7.07
CA PHE A 189 -7.40 -7.99 -6.89
C PHE A 189 -6.48 -7.70 -8.09
N PHE A 190 -5.89 -8.72 -8.72
CA PHE A 190 -5.14 -8.56 -9.97
C PHE A 190 -6.02 -7.96 -11.08
N PHE A 191 -7.26 -8.43 -11.22
CA PHE A 191 -8.20 -7.91 -12.22
C PHE A 191 -8.60 -6.45 -11.95
N LEU A 192 -8.92 -6.10 -10.69
CA LEU A 192 -9.15 -4.71 -10.30
C LEU A 192 -7.93 -3.82 -10.58
N ILE A 193 -6.72 -4.28 -10.27
CA ILE A 193 -5.48 -3.52 -10.50
C ILE A 193 -5.15 -3.42 -11.99
N LEU A 194 -5.47 -4.42 -12.80
CA LEU A 194 -5.37 -4.36 -14.27
C LEU A 194 -6.29 -3.28 -14.86
N LEU A 195 -7.51 -3.17 -14.34
CA LEU A 195 -8.44 -2.10 -14.71
C LEU A 195 -7.89 -0.73 -14.29
N CYS A 196 -7.49 -0.55 -13.03
CA CYS A 196 -6.90 0.70 -12.54
C CYS A 196 -5.65 1.11 -13.36
N ALA A 197 -4.75 0.16 -13.66
CA ALA A 197 -3.58 0.40 -14.49
C ALA A 197 -3.95 0.80 -15.93
N THR A 198 -5.07 0.33 -16.48
CA THR A 198 -5.59 0.74 -17.80
C THR A 198 -6.21 2.14 -17.75
N GLN A 199 -6.94 2.46 -16.67
CA GLN A 199 -7.47 3.80 -16.42
C GLN A 199 -6.33 4.83 -16.31
N ASP A 200 -5.26 4.48 -15.59
CA ASP A 200 -4.07 5.30 -15.38
C ASP A 200 -3.36 5.64 -16.72
N ILE A 201 -3.25 4.70 -17.68
CA ILE A 201 -2.77 5.01 -19.05
C ILE A 201 -3.66 6.05 -19.75
N ALA A 202 -4.98 5.87 -19.65
CA ALA A 202 -5.93 6.75 -20.32
C ALA A 202 -5.92 8.16 -19.70
N VAL A 203 -5.77 8.28 -18.38
CA VAL A 203 -5.69 9.54 -17.64
C VAL A 203 -4.34 10.23 -17.84
N ASP A 204 -3.20 9.53 -17.70
CA ASP A 204 -1.85 10.02 -18.06
C ASP A 204 -1.88 10.64 -19.48
N GLY A 205 -2.48 9.91 -20.42
CA GLY A 205 -2.61 10.32 -21.82
C GLY A 205 -3.66 11.41 -22.09
N TRP A 206 -4.58 11.69 -21.17
CA TRP A 206 -5.58 12.77 -21.27
C TRP A 206 -5.05 14.08 -20.68
N ALA A 207 -4.27 14.00 -19.59
CA ALA A 207 -3.60 15.13 -18.94
C ALA A 207 -2.80 15.98 -19.96
N LEU A 208 -2.02 15.33 -20.83
CA LEU A 208 -1.26 15.97 -21.92
C LEU A 208 -2.11 16.77 -22.92
N THR A 209 -3.40 16.46 -23.04
CA THR A 209 -4.31 17.08 -24.02
C THR A 209 -5.28 18.09 -23.42
N ILE A 210 -5.50 18.04 -22.11
CA ILE A 210 -6.47 18.90 -21.41
C ILE A 210 -5.81 20.05 -20.62
N LEU A 211 -4.57 19.86 -20.13
CA LEU A 211 -3.82 20.87 -19.40
C LEU A 211 -3.11 21.85 -20.35
N SER A 212 -2.96 23.11 -19.90
CA SER A 212 -2.04 24.06 -20.54
C SER A 212 -0.59 23.66 -20.30
N LYS A 213 0.35 24.18 -21.11
CA LYS A 213 1.78 23.90 -20.95
C LYS A 213 2.30 24.24 -19.56
N ASP A 214 1.82 25.36 -18.99
CA ASP A 214 2.26 25.85 -17.67
C ASP A 214 1.61 25.07 -16.52
N ALA A 215 0.42 24.50 -16.74
CA ALA A 215 -0.26 23.64 -15.77
C ALA A 215 0.23 22.18 -15.82
N LEU A 216 1.08 21.83 -16.79
CA LEU A 216 1.41 20.45 -17.10
C LEU A 216 2.27 19.77 -16.03
N SER A 217 3.12 20.51 -15.31
CA SER A 217 3.87 20.00 -14.15
C SER A 217 2.95 19.63 -12.97
N TYR A 218 1.79 20.29 -12.82
CA TYR A 218 0.81 19.97 -11.78
C TYR A 218 0.00 18.69 -12.07
N ALA A 219 0.10 18.10 -13.27
CA ALA A 219 -0.54 16.83 -13.60
C ALA A 219 -0.12 15.71 -12.63
N SER A 220 1.19 15.55 -12.43
CA SER A 220 1.75 14.57 -11.50
C SER A 220 1.40 14.88 -10.05
N THR A 221 1.24 16.15 -9.71
CA THR A 221 0.83 16.59 -8.37
C THR A 221 -0.62 16.21 -8.07
N ALA A 222 -1.53 16.40 -9.03
CA ALA A 222 -2.91 15.95 -8.92
C ALA A 222 -3.00 14.42 -8.79
N GLN A 223 -2.16 13.69 -9.54
CA GLN A 223 -2.03 12.23 -9.44
C GLN A 223 -1.52 11.80 -8.05
N THR A 224 -0.50 12.47 -7.49
CA THR A 224 0.01 12.20 -6.14
C THR A 224 -1.03 12.48 -5.06
N ILE A 225 -1.66 13.66 -5.09
CA ILE A 225 -2.72 14.02 -4.12
C ILE A 225 -3.88 13.03 -4.20
N GLY A 226 -4.31 12.63 -5.41
CA GLY A 226 -5.36 11.63 -5.59
C GLY A 226 -4.99 10.25 -5.05
N LEU A 227 -3.77 9.78 -5.32
CA LEU A 227 -3.26 8.49 -4.84
C LEU A 227 -3.15 8.46 -3.31
N ASN A 228 -2.61 9.53 -2.71
CA ASN A 228 -2.45 9.65 -1.27
C ASN A 228 -3.81 9.81 -0.56
N THR A 229 -4.77 10.53 -1.17
CA THR A 229 -6.16 10.58 -0.69
C THR A 229 -6.79 9.18 -0.72
N GLY A 230 -6.57 8.42 -1.79
CA GLY A 230 -7.00 7.02 -1.88
C GLY A 230 -6.35 6.12 -0.82
N TYR A 231 -5.06 6.31 -0.52
CA TYR A 231 -4.37 5.58 0.54
C TYR A 231 -4.94 5.93 1.92
N PHE A 232 -5.06 7.22 2.26
CA PHE A 232 -5.64 7.70 3.51
C PHE A 232 -7.07 7.16 3.73
N LEU A 233 -7.91 7.19 2.70
CA LEU A 233 -9.27 6.66 2.76
C LEU A 233 -9.28 5.13 2.92
N SER A 234 -8.49 4.40 2.14
CA SER A 234 -8.46 2.92 2.18
C SER A 234 -7.68 2.32 3.36
N PHE A 235 -6.85 3.12 4.03
CA PHE A 235 -6.12 2.78 5.24
C PHE A 235 -6.82 3.37 6.47
N THR A 236 -6.51 4.61 6.85
CA THR A 236 -6.91 5.22 8.13
C THR A 236 -8.42 5.30 8.32
N VAL A 237 -9.16 5.78 7.30
CA VAL A 237 -10.62 5.96 7.44
C VAL A 237 -11.35 4.62 7.49
N PHE A 238 -10.92 3.65 6.68
CA PHE A 238 -11.43 2.28 6.78
C PHE A 238 -11.12 1.65 8.14
N LEU A 239 -9.88 1.78 8.64
CA LEU A 239 -9.45 1.24 9.93
C LEU A 239 -10.32 1.77 11.08
N ALA A 240 -10.56 3.08 11.10
CA ALA A 240 -11.39 3.74 12.10
C ALA A 240 -12.84 3.24 12.07
N PHE A 241 -13.47 3.13 10.89
CA PHE A 241 -14.84 2.62 10.77
C PHE A 241 -14.95 1.09 10.96
N ASN A 242 -13.86 0.34 10.79
CA ASN A 242 -13.84 -1.11 11.05
C ASN A 242 -13.64 -1.43 12.55
N SER A 243 -13.01 -0.54 13.32
CA SER A 243 -12.85 -0.69 14.77
C SER A 243 -14.17 -0.55 15.54
N ALA A 244 -14.47 -1.52 16.40
CA ALA A 244 -15.60 -1.45 17.33
C ALA A 244 -15.38 -0.38 18.41
N ASP A 245 -14.15 -0.25 18.95
CA ASP A 245 -13.81 0.72 19.99
C ASP A 245 -13.95 2.17 19.52
N PHE A 246 -13.44 2.47 18.32
CA PHE A 246 -13.62 3.78 17.70
C PHE A 246 -15.10 4.09 17.51
N ALA A 247 -15.87 3.11 17.01
CA ALA A 247 -17.31 3.28 16.84
C ALA A 247 -18.05 3.49 18.16
N ASN A 248 -17.73 2.73 19.20
CA ASN A 248 -18.34 2.84 20.53
C ASN A 248 -17.98 4.16 21.22
N SER A 249 -16.79 4.70 20.95
CA SER A 249 -16.31 5.97 21.54
C SER A 249 -16.85 7.22 20.83
N TYR A 250 -17.02 7.17 19.50
CA TYR A 250 -17.25 8.37 18.68
C TYR A 250 -18.51 8.35 17.80
N LEU A 251 -19.10 7.18 17.50
CA LEU A 251 -20.16 7.05 16.49
C LEU A 251 -21.48 6.48 17.02
N ARG A 252 -21.41 5.52 17.96
CA ARG A 252 -22.55 4.81 18.52
C ARG A 252 -23.00 5.44 19.83
N LYS A 253 -24.32 5.42 20.07
CA LYS A 253 -24.92 5.79 21.37
C LYS A 253 -25.01 4.60 22.33
N THR A 254 -24.91 3.38 21.81
CA THR A 254 -24.99 2.12 22.54
C THR A 254 -23.78 1.26 22.14
N PRO A 255 -22.91 0.86 23.08
CA PRO A 255 -21.76 0.01 22.78
C PRO A 255 -22.16 -1.32 22.13
N SER A 256 -21.34 -1.80 21.20
CA SER A 256 -21.49 -3.10 20.54
C SER A 256 -20.11 -3.65 20.16
N SER A 257 -19.93 -4.97 20.23
CA SER A 257 -18.69 -5.67 19.88
C SER A 257 -18.42 -5.74 18.37
N ASP A 258 -19.42 -5.48 17.53
CA ASP A 258 -19.26 -5.55 16.08
C ASP A 258 -18.51 -4.35 15.50
N SER A 259 -17.81 -4.55 14.37
CA SER A 259 -17.30 -3.47 13.54
C SER A 259 -18.44 -2.55 13.08
N PHE A 260 -18.24 -1.24 13.03
CA PHE A 260 -19.26 -0.32 12.51
C PHE A 260 -19.45 -0.44 11.00
N LEU A 261 -18.38 -0.78 10.27
CA LEU A 261 -18.41 -1.00 8.83
C LEU A 261 -17.49 -2.16 8.43
N THR A 262 -18.03 -3.16 7.72
CA THR A 262 -17.26 -4.30 7.22
C THR A 262 -16.47 -3.97 5.95
N LEU A 263 -15.51 -4.83 5.58
CA LEU A 263 -14.79 -4.67 4.31
C LEU A 263 -15.75 -4.78 3.12
N GLY A 264 -16.71 -5.70 3.17
CA GLY A 264 -17.76 -5.83 2.16
C GLY A 264 -18.58 -4.57 1.97
N GLN A 265 -19.08 -4.00 3.07
CA GLN A 265 -19.81 -2.72 3.04
C GLN A 265 -18.97 -1.57 2.50
N TYR A 266 -17.67 -1.52 2.83
CA TYR A 266 -16.74 -0.51 2.31
C TYR A 266 -16.56 -0.59 0.80
N MET A 267 -16.33 -1.80 0.28
CA MET A 267 -16.16 -2.03 -1.16
C MET A 267 -17.45 -1.74 -1.92
N TRP A 268 -18.62 -2.06 -1.34
CA TRP A 268 -19.91 -1.75 -1.94
C TRP A 268 -20.17 -0.24 -2.04
N PHE A 269 -19.87 0.54 -1.00
CA PHE A 269 -19.92 2.00 -1.03
C PHE A 269 -19.02 2.59 -2.13
N TRP A 270 -17.76 2.14 -2.20
CA TRP A 270 -16.82 2.60 -3.22
C TRP A 270 -17.20 2.17 -4.65
N GLY A 271 -17.86 1.02 -4.81
CA GLY A 271 -18.44 0.58 -6.08
C GLY A 271 -19.47 1.57 -6.62
N TRP A 272 -20.38 2.07 -5.76
CA TRP A 272 -21.32 3.12 -6.14
C TRP A 272 -20.62 4.45 -6.44
N MET A 273 -19.66 4.88 -5.61
CA MET A 273 -18.88 6.10 -5.89
C MET A 273 -18.18 6.04 -7.25
N TYR A 274 -17.61 4.90 -7.62
CA TYR A 274 -17.01 4.68 -8.95
C TYR A 274 -18.02 4.90 -10.08
N LEU A 275 -19.24 4.36 -9.96
CA LEU A 275 -20.31 4.52 -10.95
C LEU A 275 -20.82 5.96 -11.02
N THR A 276 -21.02 6.62 -9.87
CA THR A 276 -21.45 8.03 -9.81
C THR A 276 -20.43 8.97 -10.45
N VAL A 277 -19.13 8.80 -10.15
CA VAL A 277 -18.06 9.59 -10.78
C VAL A 277 -17.98 9.30 -12.29
N THR A 278 -18.20 8.04 -12.71
CA THR A 278 -18.24 7.68 -14.14
C THR A 278 -19.37 8.40 -14.88
N LEU A 279 -20.56 8.46 -14.27
CA LEU A 279 -21.73 9.17 -14.81
C LEU A 279 -21.45 10.68 -14.90
N VAL A 280 -20.82 11.26 -13.88
CA VAL A 280 -20.38 12.67 -13.88
C VAL A 280 -19.38 12.94 -15.01
N ILE A 281 -18.38 12.09 -15.23
CA ILE A 281 -17.40 12.24 -16.32
C ILE A 281 -18.08 12.15 -17.69
N LEU A 282 -19.01 11.19 -17.87
CA LEU A 282 -19.77 11.00 -19.10
C LEU A 282 -20.59 12.26 -19.46
N ILE A 283 -21.28 12.86 -18.50
CA ILE A 283 -22.18 13.99 -18.72
C ILE A 283 -21.43 15.34 -18.75
N LEU A 284 -20.53 15.61 -17.80
CA LEU A 284 -19.99 16.95 -17.56
C LEU A 284 -18.59 17.22 -18.13
N VAL A 285 -17.75 16.19 -18.37
CA VAL A 285 -16.32 16.39 -18.67
C VAL A 285 -16.01 16.08 -20.15
N PRO A 286 -16.07 17.07 -21.07
CA PRO A 286 -15.90 16.84 -22.52
C PRO A 286 -14.51 16.28 -22.88
N GLU A 287 -14.44 15.52 -23.99
CA GLU A 287 -13.19 14.87 -24.46
C GLU A 287 -12.05 15.88 -24.73
N ASP A 288 -12.33 16.90 -25.55
CA ASP A 288 -11.39 17.96 -25.92
C ASP A 288 -11.74 19.28 -25.21
N PRO A 289 -10.75 20.07 -24.75
CA PRO A 289 -10.99 21.36 -24.14
C PRO A 289 -11.59 22.37 -25.14
N LEU A 290 -12.46 23.26 -24.64
CA LEU A 290 -13.25 24.21 -25.45
C LEU A 290 -12.40 25.09 -26.38
N SER A 291 -11.19 25.48 -25.96
CA SER A 291 -10.23 26.24 -26.77
C SER A 291 -9.81 25.50 -28.03
N ARG A 292 -9.56 24.19 -27.91
CA ARG A 292 -9.17 23.31 -29.02
C ARG A 292 -10.34 23.05 -29.96
N ARG A 293 -11.56 22.93 -29.42
CA ARG A 293 -12.80 22.83 -30.19
C ARG A 293 -13.07 24.10 -31.01
N LYS A 294 -12.79 25.29 -30.44
CA LYS A 294 -12.84 26.57 -31.17
C LYS A 294 -11.78 26.65 -32.28
N GLN A 295 -10.55 26.22 -32.02
CA GLN A 295 -9.49 26.19 -33.05
C GLN A 295 -9.78 25.21 -34.20
N ALA A 296 -10.31 24.02 -33.90
CA ALA A 296 -10.74 23.07 -34.93
C ALA A 296 -11.85 23.68 -35.78
N SER A 297 -12.94 24.15 -35.15
CA SER A 297 -14.04 24.82 -35.86
C SER A 297 -13.60 26.01 -36.70
N SER A 298 -12.63 26.82 -36.23
CA SER A 298 -12.10 27.94 -36.99
C SER A 298 -11.31 27.49 -38.23
N LYS A 299 -10.55 26.39 -38.12
CA LYS A 299 -9.84 25.80 -39.27
C LYS A 299 -10.75 25.12 -40.26
N ASP A 300 -11.80 24.47 -39.77
CA ASP A 300 -12.81 23.83 -40.62
C ASP A 300 -13.54 24.90 -41.46
N ILE A 301 -13.88 26.05 -40.83
CA ILE A 301 -14.45 27.23 -41.52
C ILE A 301 -13.45 27.82 -42.53
N GLU A 302 -12.19 28.05 -42.13
CA GLU A 302 -11.13 28.60 -43.00
C GLU A 302 -10.85 27.69 -44.21
N LEU A 303 -10.90 26.36 -44.03
CA LEU A 303 -10.77 25.37 -45.11
C LEU A 303 -12.01 25.35 -46.01
N GLU A 304 -13.21 25.46 -45.46
CA GLU A 304 -14.47 25.53 -46.23
C GLU A 304 -14.56 26.83 -47.05
N GLU A 305 -14.02 27.93 -46.53
CA GLU A 305 -13.88 29.22 -47.24
C GLU A 305 -12.86 29.13 -48.38
N LEU A 306 -11.68 28.52 -48.14
CA LEU A 306 -10.67 28.26 -49.18
C LEU A 306 -11.19 27.35 -50.32
N LEU A 307 -11.90 26.27 -49.98
CA LEU A 307 -12.50 25.35 -50.97
C LEU A 307 -13.60 26.04 -51.80
N ARG A 308 -14.28 27.01 -51.23
CA ARG A 308 -15.33 27.80 -51.89
C ARG A 308 -14.73 28.84 -52.85
N ASP A 309 -13.61 29.46 -52.48
CA ASP A 309 -12.85 30.33 -53.38
C ASP A 309 -12.23 29.55 -54.56
N GLU A 310 -11.71 28.33 -54.32
CA GLU A 310 -11.13 27.47 -55.36
C GLU A 310 -12.17 27.05 -56.43
N GLN A 311 -13.46 27.05 -56.10
CA GLN A 311 -14.56 26.83 -57.06
C GLN A 311 -14.94 28.08 -57.87
N SER A 312 -14.36 29.24 -57.59
CA SER A 312 -14.75 30.52 -58.20
C SER A 312 -13.74 31.08 -59.23
N GLY A 313 -12.52 30.54 -59.32
CA GLY A 313 -11.46 31.09 -60.18
C GLY A 313 -10.40 30.08 -60.64
N VAL A 314 -9.91 30.25 -61.86
CA VAL A 314 -9.02 29.30 -62.56
C VAL A 314 -7.60 29.33 -62.00
N ASN A 315 -7.15 28.22 -61.36
CA ASN A 315 -5.83 27.57 -61.57
C ASN A 315 -5.57 26.40 -60.58
N ALA A 316 -6.25 25.27 -60.75
CA ALA A 316 -6.10 24.08 -59.92
C ALA A 316 -4.82 23.25 -60.23
N VAL A 317 -3.63 23.82 -60.06
CA VAL A 317 -2.34 23.11 -60.22
C VAL A 317 -1.30 23.46 -59.13
N GLN A 318 -1.72 23.60 -57.86
CA GLN A 318 -0.76 23.64 -56.73
C GLN A 318 -1.30 23.14 -55.36
N ALA A 319 -2.47 22.49 -55.29
CA ALA A 319 -3.08 22.05 -54.02
C ALA A 319 -2.88 20.54 -53.67
N HIS A 320 -2.58 19.68 -54.66
CA HIS A 320 -2.67 18.23 -54.48
C HIS A 320 -1.51 17.53 -53.72
N THR A 321 -0.44 18.23 -53.35
CA THR A 321 0.73 17.63 -52.69
C THR A 321 0.87 17.93 -51.19
N ALA A 322 -0.02 18.71 -50.59
CA ALA A 322 0.08 19.10 -49.17
C ALA A 322 -0.92 18.38 -48.24
N HIS A 323 -2.02 17.84 -48.74
CA HIS A 323 -3.21 17.56 -47.92
C HIS A 323 -3.50 16.08 -47.59
N ASN A 324 -2.59 15.15 -47.89
CA ASN A 324 -2.79 13.72 -47.62
C ASN A 324 -2.37 13.27 -46.20
N GLU A 325 -2.07 14.21 -45.29
CA GLU A 325 -1.96 13.96 -43.85
C GLU A 325 -3.24 14.40 -43.10
N GLY A 326 -4.39 13.82 -43.48
CA GLY A 326 -5.42 13.55 -42.48
C GLY A 326 -4.82 12.72 -41.34
N PRO A 327 -5.38 12.74 -40.10
CA PRO A 327 -4.76 12.11 -38.94
C PRO A 327 -4.55 10.61 -39.18
N ARG A 328 -3.34 10.25 -39.64
CA ARG A 328 -2.97 8.93 -40.17
C ARG A 328 -3.22 7.93 -39.04
N GLN A 329 -4.34 7.22 -39.14
CA GLN A 329 -4.87 6.35 -38.09
C GLN A 329 -3.79 5.31 -37.81
N THR A 330 -2.98 5.57 -36.76
CA THR A 330 -1.65 4.97 -36.69
C THR A 330 -1.87 3.51 -36.34
N THR A 331 -1.57 2.63 -37.30
CA THR A 331 -1.80 1.19 -37.15
C THR A 331 -1.18 0.74 -35.83
N LEU A 332 -1.87 -0.14 -35.10
CA LEU A 332 -1.45 -0.55 -33.75
C LEU A 332 0.02 -0.98 -33.73
N LEU A 333 0.42 -1.78 -34.73
CA LEU A 333 1.81 -2.20 -34.98
C LEU A 333 2.78 -1.02 -35.15
N GLY A 334 2.35 0.05 -35.84
CA GLY A 334 3.13 1.29 -36.00
C GLY A 334 3.33 2.05 -34.68
N VAL A 335 2.38 2.02 -33.75
CA VAL A 335 2.57 2.61 -32.41
C VAL A 335 3.54 1.78 -31.57
N TYR A 336 3.40 0.44 -31.56
CA TYR A 336 4.41 -0.45 -30.97
C TYR A 336 5.80 -0.22 -31.56
N HIS A 337 5.92 -0.05 -32.88
CA HIS A 337 7.20 0.20 -33.55
C HIS A 337 7.80 1.56 -33.15
N LYS A 338 6.99 2.62 -33.04
CA LYS A 338 7.43 3.94 -32.53
C LYS A 338 7.92 3.83 -31.07
N MET A 339 7.17 3.16 -30.19
CA MET A 339 7.56 2.90 -28.80
C MET A 339 8.90 2.15 -28.71
N TRP A 340 9.07 1.10 -29.52
CA TRP A 340 10.31 0.33 -29.59
C TRP A 340 11.51 1.16 -30.06
N ASN A 341 11.30 2.07 -31.02
CA ASN A 341 12.35 2.96 -31.49
C ASN A 341 12.73 4.05 -30.46
N VAL A 342 11.80 4.50 -29.62
CA VAL A 342 12.10 5.34 -28.44
C VAL A 342 12.98 4.58 -27.44
N VAL A 343 12.58 3.36 -27.06
CA VAL A 343 13.36 2.51 -26.13
C VAL A 343 14.75 2.15 -26.69
N LYS A 344 14.94 2.19 -28.02
CA LYS A 344 16.27 2.00 -28.63
C LYS A 344 17.24 3.17 -28.44
N LEU A 345 16.77 4.39 -28.18
CA LEU A 345 17.62 5.58 -28.02
C LEU A 345 18.60 5.41 -26.85
N LYS A 346 19.87 5.80 -27.05
CA LYS A 346 20.93 5.63 -26.03
C LYS A 346 20.59 6.30 -24.70
N ASN A 347 20.06 7.52 -24.77
CA ASN A 347 19.70 8.33 -23.59
C ASN A 347 18.53 7.73 -22.82
N VAL A 348 17.51 7.23 -23.55
CA VAL A 348 16.36 6.53 -22.98
C VAL A 348 16.80 5.23 -22.30
N LYS A 349 17.66 4.41 -22.91
CA LYS A 349 18.22 3.21 -22.26
C LYS A 349 18.97 3.53 -20.97
N LEU A 350 19.80 4.57 -20.99
CA LEU A 350 20.58 4.99 -19.83
C LEU A 350 19.65 5.47 -18.69
N PHE A 351 18.58 6.19 -19.04
CA PHE A 351 17.56 6.63 -18.08
C PHE A 351 16.70 5.48 -17.54
N ILE A 352 16.34 4.50 -18.37
CA ILE A 352 15.68 3.26 -17.94
C ILE A 352 16.55 2.50 -16.93
N LEU A 353 17.87 2.44 -17.14
CA LEU A 353 18.79 1.83 -16.18
C LEU A 353 18.77 2.57 -14.83
N VAL A 354 18.74 3.91 -14.84
CA VAL A 354 18.59 4.73 -13.62
C VAL A 354 17.27 4.39 -12.91
N HIS A 355 16.14 4.31 -13.63
CA HIS A 355 14.85 3.91 -13.04
C HIS A 355 14.91 2.55 -12.35
N LEU A 356 15.51 1.56 -13.01
CA LEU A 356 15.53 0.18 -12.52
C LEU A 356 16.38 0.01 -11.25
N VAL A 357 17.48 0.76 -11.08
CA VAL A 357 18.39 0.57 -9.93
C VAL A 357 18.23 1.62 -8.82
N SER A 358 17.72 2.82 -9.13
CA SER A 358 17.71 3.94 -8.18
C SER A 358 16.97 3.63 -6.87
N LYS A 359 15.84 2.91 -6.94
CA LYS A 359 14.96 2.66 -5.79
C LYS A 359 15.44 1.55 -4.84
N ILE A 360 16.50 0.80 -5.17
CA ILE A 360 17.05 -0.30 -4.34
C ILE A 360 17.37 0.18 -2.91
N ALA A 361 17.90 1.38 -2.78
CA ALA A 361 18.35 1.97 -1.52
C ALA A 361 17.27 2.07 -0.43
N PHE A 362 15.99 2.11 -0.84
CA PHE A 362 14.86 2.40 0.05
C PHE A 362 13.97 1.18 0.31
N GLN A 363 14.18 0.07 -0.41
CA GLN A 363 13.24 -1.07 -0.42
C GLN A 363 13.13 -1.78 0.93
N ALA A 364 14.20 -1.83 1.72
CA ALA A 364 14.14 -2.42 3.06
C ALA A 364 13.32 -1.53 4.01
N ASN A 365 13.54 -0.21 3.98
CA ASN A 365 12.78 0.74 4.77
C ASN A 365 11.28 0.74 4.41
N GLU A 366 10.96 1.01 3.14
CA GLU A 366 9.57 1.13 2.65
C GLU A 366 8.84 -0.21 2.58
N GLY A 367 9.59 -1.32 2.47
CA GLY A 367 9.04 -2.67 2.45
C GLY A 367 8.79 -3.27 3.84
N ALA A 368 9.58 -2.93 4.85
CA ALA A 368 9.61 -3.66 6.13
C ALA A 368 9.60 -2.82 7.42
N THR A 369 9.98 -1.53 7.44
CA THR A 369 10.08 -0.74 8.69
C THR A 369 8.77 -0.74 9.49
N ASN A 370 7.65 -0.42 8.85
CA ASN A 370 6.34 -0.41 9.54
C ASN A 370 5.94 -1.81 10.03
N LEU A 371 6.26 -2.87 9.26
CA LEU A 371 5.99 -4.25 9.70
C LEU A 371 6.85 -4.62 10.93
N LYS A 372 8.10 -4.14 11.00
CA LYS A 372 9.01 -4.38 12.12
C LYS A 372 8.67 -3.58 13.37
N LEU A 373 8.15 -2.37 13.23
CA LEU A 373 7.58 -1.61 14.35
C LEU A 373 6.39 -2.35 14.97
N LEU A 374 5.48 -2.86 14.13
CA LEU A 374 4.32 -3.64 14.60
C LEU A 374 4.73 -4.99 15.19
N ASP A 375 5.72 -5.68 14.63
CA ASP A 375 6.28 -6.94 15.19
C ASP A 375 6.95 -6.73 16.55
N LYS A 376 7.35 -5.49 16.88
CA LYS A 376 7.87 -5.09 18.19
C LYS A 376 6.81 -4.60 19.18
N GLY A 377 5.55 -4.47 18.77
CA GLY A 377 4.45 -4.02 19.62
C GLY A 377 4.07 -2.53 19.49
N PHE A 378 4.52 -1.82 18.45
CA PHE A 378 3.92 -0.54 18.09
C PHE A 378 2.44 -0.74 17.78
N SER A 379 1.54 0.12 18.27
CA SER A 379 0.10 -0.05 18.02
C SER A 379 -0.25 0.29 16.58
N ARG A 380 -1.40 -0.22 16.11
CA ARG A 380 -1.87 0.03 14.73
C ARG A 380 -2.60 1.36 14.64
N GLU A 381 -3.16 1.75 15.78
CA GLU A 381 -3.82 3.01 16.08
C GLU A 381 -2.79 4.14 15.97
N ASP A 382 -1.62 4.00 16.60
CA ASP A 382 -0.49 4.93 16.48
C ASP A 382 -0.01 5.06 15.02
N LEU A 383 0.09 3.93 14.29
CA LEU A 383 0.44 3.94 12.88
C LEU A 383 -0.63 4.65 12.02
N ALA A 384 -1.91 4.45 12.31
CA ALA A 384 -3.02 5.15 11.64
C ALA A 384 -3.01 6.65 11.92
N ILE A 385 -2.63 7.06 13.14
CA ILE A 385 -2.41 8.47 13.51
C ILE A 385 -1.21 9.05 12.74
N THR A 386 -0.12 8.31 12.55
CA THR A 386 1.01 8.82 11.74
C THR A 386 0.60 9.10 10.29
N VAL A 387 -0.23 8.24 9.68
CA VAL A 387 -0.76 8.43 8.33
C VAL A 387 -1.80 9.57 8.28
N LEU A 388 -2.60 9.74 9.34
CA LEU A 388 -3.55 10.86 9.48
C LEU A 388 -2.83 12.23 9.51
N ILE A 389 -1.66 12.30 10.16
CA ILE A 389 -0.84 13.51 10.24
C ILE A 389 -0.08 13.77 8.93
N ASP A 390 0.37 12.71 8.24
CA ASP A 390 1.09 12.83 6.97
C ASP A 390 0.19 13.37 5.86
N PHE A 391 -1.01 12.81 5.68
CA PHE A 391 -1.93 13.16 4.59
C PHE A 391 -2.11 14.67 4.30
N PRO A 392 -2.46 15.55 5.27
CA PRO A 392 -2.59 16.98 5.01
C PRO A 392 -1.25 17.66 4.68
N LEU A 393 -0.14 17.16 5.23
CA LEU A 393 1.19 17.67 4.93
C LEU A 393 1.65 17.24 3.52
N GLU A 394 1.37 16.00 3.10
CA GLU A 394 1.61 15.51 1.75
C GLU A 394 0.93 16.36 0.67
N ILE A 395 -0.30 16.86 0.91
CA ILE A 395 -0.99 17.75 -0.03
C ILE A 395 -0.22 19.07 -0.20
N VAL A 396 0.18 19.69 0.92
CA VAL A 396 0.96 20.94 0.93
C VAL A 396 2.32 20.71 0.27
N PHE A 397 3.00 19.62 0.62
CA PHE A 397 4.29 19.22 0.08
C PHE A 397 4.22 18.88 -1.41
N GLY A 398 3.14 18.26 -1.89
CA GLY A 398 2.90 17.97 -3.31
C GLY A 398 2.87 19.26 -4.14
N TYR A 399 2.18 20.30 -3.65
CA TYR A 399 2.17 21.62 -4.31
C TYR A 399 3.56 22.26 -4.38
N TYR A 400 4.32 22.28 -3.28
CA TYR A 400 5.68 22.82 -3.28
C TYR A 400 6.64 21.99 -4.15
N SER A 401 6.48 20.67 -4.15
CA SER A 401 7.21 19.74 -5.00
C SER A 401 6.97 20.03 -6.50
N ALA A 402 5.73 20.30 -6.91
CA ALA A 402 5.38 20.70 -8.26
C ALA A 402 6.16 21.95 -8.70
N ARG A 403 6.15 22.96 -7.83
CA ARG A 403 6.81 24.24 -8.06
C ARG A 403 8.32 24.10 -8.12
N TRP A 404 8.93 23.28 -7.26
CA TRP A 404 10.37 23.02 -7.28
C TRP A 404 10.81 22.17 -8.49
N SER A 405 9.91 21.31 -8.99
CA SER A 405 10.12 20.48 -10.19
C SER A 405 9.84 21.21 -11.52
N THR A 406 9.47 22.49 -11.47
CA THR A 406 9.16 23.30 -12.65
C THR A 406 10.38 24.13 -13.06
N GLY A 407 10.75 24.08 -14.34
CA GLY A 407 11.90 24.80 -14.92
C GLY A 407 12.85 23.87 -15.68
N ASP A 408 14.07 24.33 -15.90
CA ASP A 408 15.09 23.65 -16.71
C ASP A 408 15.81 22.50 -15.99
N GLU A 409 15.67 22.40 -14.66
CA GLU A 409 16.36 21.40 -13.83
C GLU A 409 15.41 20.47 -13.01
N PRO A 410 14.42 19.78 -13.63
CA PRO A 410 13.40 19.01 -12.91
C PRO A 410 13.93 17.79 -12.15
N LEU A 411 15.13 17.27 -12.46
CA LEU A 411 15.76 16.16 -11.74
C LEU A 411 16.72 16.64 -10.63
N LYS A 412 16.88 17.95 -10.43
CA LYS A 412 17.65 18.49 -9.30
C LYS A 412 16.95 18.26 -7.95
N PRO A 413 15.63 18.52 -7.78
CA PRO A 413 14.92 18.12 -6.56
C PRO A 413 14.94 16.60 -6.36
N TRP A 414 14.80 15.81 -7.44
CA TRP A 414 14.94 14.35 -7.42
C TRP A 414 16.25 13.88 -6.78
N MET A 415 17.38 14.52 -7.12
CA MET A 415 18.70 14.19 -6.57
C MET A 415 18.85 14.53 -5.08
N TYR A 416 18.20 15.58 -4.58
CA TYR A 416 18.16 15.89 -3.14
C TYR A 416 17.24 14.92 -2.40
N ALA A 417 16.05 14.67 -2.95
CA ALA A 417 15.07 13.72 -2.43
C ALA A 417 15.64 12.30 -2.32
N TYR A 418 16.49 11.88 -3.26
CA TYR A 418 17.23 10.63 -3.20
C TYR A 418 18.04 10.50 -1.89
N LEU A 419 18.83 11.52 -1.55
CA LEU A 419 19.62 11.55 -0.32
C LEU A 419 18.72 11.66 0.92
N GLY A 420 17.62 12.42 0.84
CA GLY A 420 16.61 12.50 1.88
C GLY A 420 15.96 11.15 2.23
N ARG A 421 15.65 10.32 1.23
CA ARG A 421 15.15 8.94 1.45
C ARG A 421 16.22 8.02 2.02
N ILE A 422 17.51 8.19 1.69
CA ILE A 422 18.59 7.45 2.37
C ILE A 422 18.64 7.83 3.85
N ALA A 423 18.55 9.12 4.17
CA ALA A 423 18.49 9.58 5.56
C ALA A 423 17.25 9.03 6.28
N ALA A 424 16.07 9.06 5.65
CA ALA A 424 14.85 8.46 6.21
C ALA A 424 14.96 6.94 6.42
N ALA A 425 15.66 6.21 5.55
CA ALA A 425 15.92 4.79 5.70
C ALA A 425 16.91 4.48 6.84
N ALA A 426 17.91 5.34 7.07
CA ALA A 426 18.80 5.25 8.22
C ALA A 426 18.05 5.56 9.54
N LEU A 427 17.20 6.59 9.55
CA LEU A 427 16.35 6.92 10.70
C LEU A 427 15.33 5.81 11.00
N GLY A 428 14.76 5.17 9.97
CA GLY A 428 13.87 4.01 10.13
C GLY A 428 14.56 2.84 10.83
N GLN A 429 15.83 2.60 10.51
CA GLN A 429 16.65 1.59 11.20
C GLN A 429 16.92 1.96 12.66
N VAL A 430 17.21 3.23 12.95
CA VAL A 430 17.40 3.72 14.32
C VAL A 430 16.11 3.62 15.13
N LEU A 431 14.95 3.95 14.55
CA LEU A 431 13.64 3.76 15.18
C LEU A 431 13.40 2.31 15.60
N VAL A 432 13.51 1.38 14.65
CA VAL A 432 13.30 -0.05 14.96
C VAL A 432 14.30 -0.54 16.00
N TRP A 433 15.56 -0.05 15.99
CA TRP A 433 16.56 -0.39 17.01
C TRP A 433 16.20 0.17 18.41
N CYS A 434 15.86 1.46 18.49
CA CYS A 434 15.55 2.21 19.71
C CYS A 434 14.13 1.98 20.27
N PHE A 435 13.35 1.04 19.71
CA PHE A 435 12.00 0.73 20.19
C PHE A 435 12.01 0.38 21.70
N PRO A 436 11.11 0.97 22.53
CA PRO A 436 11.09 0.73 23.98
C PRO A 436 10.94 -0.74 24.35
N LYS A 437 11.81 -1.26 25.23
CA LYS A 437 11.73 -2.67 25.68
C LYS A 437 10.48 -2.95 26.51
N ASP A 438 10.03 -1.94 27.25
CA ASP A 438 8.89 -2.03 28.17
C ASP A 438 7.53 -1.92 27.44
N GLY A 439 7.52 -1.90 26.10
CA GLY A 439 6.33 -1.75 25.26
C GLY A 439 5.69 -0.36 25.26
N HIS A 440 5.91 0.44 26.32
CA HIS A 440 5.34 1.78 26.47
C HIS A 440 5.94 2.79 25.47
N VAL A 441 5.15 3.18 24.48
CA VAL A 441 5.49 4.21 23.50
C VAL A 441 5.47 5.59 24.17
N THR A 442 6.64 6.20 24.36
CA THR A 442 6.73 7.58 24.87
C THR A 442 6.36 8.60 23.79
N THR A 443 5.85 9.76 24.19
CA THR A 443 5.53 10.86 23.25
C THR A 443 6.73 11.29 22.41
N ALA A 444 7.94 11.26 22.97
CA ALA A 444 9.17 11.57 22.25
C ALA A 444 9.48 10.53 21.16
N TYR A 445 9.31 9.24 21.46
CA TYR A 445 9.46 8.17 20.45
C TYR A 445 8.38 8.29 19.36
N PHE A 446 7.13 8.55 19.74
CA PHE A 446 6.03 8.72 18.79
C PHE A 446 6.25 9.90 17.83
N LEU A 447 6.70 11.05 18.34
CA LEU A 447 7.10 12.20 17.51
C LEU A 447 8.28 11.87 16.58
N PHE A 448 9.19 11.00 16.99
CA PHE A 448 10.30 10.55 16.14
C PHE A 448 9.82 9.59 15.03
N VAL A 449 8.85 8.71 15.29
CA VAL A 449 8.17 7.91 14.26
C VAL A 449 7.49 8.82 13.24
N ILE A 450 6.71 9.80 13.71
CA ILE A 450 6.06 10.79 12.84
C ILE A 450 7.12 11.50 11.97
N PHE A 451 8.17 12.06 12.58
CA PHE A 451 9.21 12.77 11.83
C PHE A 451 9.86 11.91 10.74
N GLN A 452 10.18 10.64 11.02
CA GLN A 452 10.76 9.75 10.02
C GLN A 452 9.76 9.40 8.90
N HIS A 453 8.48 9.19 9.24
CA HIS A 453 7.44 8.91 8.26
C HIS A 453 7.23 10.11 7.32
N LEU A 454 7.04 11.30 7.87
CA LEU A 454 6.90 12.56 7.14
C LEU A 454 8.11 12.82 6.21
N LEU A 455 9.34 12.60 6.72
CA LEU A 455 10.54 12.75 5.90
C LEU A 455 10.58 11.73 4.75
N SER A 456 10.22 10.47 5.02
CA SER A 456 10.19 9.41 4.02
C SER A 456 9.15 9.69 2.93
N SER A 457 7.92 10.07 3.31
CA SER A 457 6.85 10.37 2.35
C SER A 457 7.14 11.64 1.57
N PHE A 458 7.54 12.74 2.23
CA PHE A 458 7.85 13.99 1.54
C PHE A 458 8.94 13.80 0.48
N MET A 459 10.02 13.10 0.83
CA MET A 459 11.11 12.85 -0.13
C MET A 459 10.69 11.89 -1.24
N SER A 460 9.83 10.90 -0.95
CA SER A 460 9.23 10.05 -2.00
C SER A 460 8.36 10.87 -2.97
N THR A 461 7.54 11.78 -2.43
CA THR A 461 6.67 12.72 -3.18
C THR A 461 7.47 13.66 -4.07
N ILE A 462 8.56 14.26 -3.57
CA ILE A 462 9.48 15.06 -4.40
C ILE A 462 10.03 14.22 -5.55
N GLN A 463 10.53 13.02 -5.24
CA GLN A 463 11.16 12.16 -6.24
C GLN A 463 10.16 11.69 -7.32
N PHE A 464 8.90 11.45 -6.98
CA PHE A 464 7.85 11.09 -7.93
C PHE A 464 7.47 12.27 -8.85
N VAL A 465 7.10 13.41 -8.27
CA VAL A 465 6.68 14.61 -9.03
C VAL A 465 7.81 15.11 -9.95
N SER A 466 9.05 15.13 -9.45
CA SER A 466 10.25 15.51 -10.22
C SER A 466 10.44 14.66 -11.47
N ILE A 467 10.32 13.33 -11.33
CA ILE A 467 10.59 12.43 -12.46
C ILE A 467 9.46 12.42 -13.47
N CYS A 468 8.21 12.55 -13.02
CA CYS A 468 7.06 12.74 -13.91
C CYS A 468 7.16 14.08 -14.66
N ALA A 469 7.56 15.18 -14.02
CA ALA A 469 7.79 16.45 -14.69
C ALA A 469 8.84 16.31 -15.82
N PHE A 470 9.95 15.62 -15.55
CA PHE A 470 10.96 15.34 -16.57
C PHE A 470 10.42 14.43 -17.70
N HIS A 471 9.68 13.35 -17.39
CA HIS A 471 9.04 12.49 -18.40
C HIS A 471 8.17 13.30 -19.36
N THR A 472 7.39 14.23 -18.82
CA THR A 472 6.49 15.07 -19.60
C THR A 472 7.23 16.09 -20.45
N GLN A 473 8.37 16.63 -20.00
CA GLN A 473 9.22 17.52 -20.80
C GLN A 473 9.88 16.80 -22.00
N ILE A 474 10.39 15.58 -21.80
CA ILE A 474 11.13 14.84 -22.84
C ILE A 474 10.21 14.11 -23.84
N ALA A 475 8.97 13.81 -23.46
CA ALA A 475 8.02 13.11 -24.30
C ALA A 475 7.76 13.85 -25.63
N ASP A 476 7.63 13.08 -26.71
CA ASP A 476 7.23 13.60 -28.03
C ASP A 476 5.71 13.82 -28.06
N PRO A 477 5.20 15.04 -28.36
CA PRO A 477 3.77 15.32 -28.42
C PRO A 477 2.94 14.38 -29.33
N LEU A 478 3.56 13.77 -30.35
CA LEU A 478 2.88 12.86 -31.28
C LEU A 478 2.63 11.46 -30.69
N ILE A 479 3.44 11.04 -29.72
CA ILE A 479 3.36 9.72 -29.06
C ILE A 479 3.40 9.83 -27.52
N GLY A 480 3.02 11.01 -26.99
CA GLY A 480 3.31 11.39 -25.60
C GLY A 480 2.68 10.46 -24.57
N GLY A 481 1.45 9.99 -24.81
CA GLY A 481 0.77 9.02 -23.93
C GLY A 481 1.58 7.73 -23.77
N THR A 482 1.90 7.08 -24.89
CA THR A 482 2.69 5.83 -24.92
C THR A 482 4.11 6.04 -24.38
N TYR A 483 4.76 7.17 -24.70
CA TYR A 483 6.11 7.50 -24.23
C TYR A 483 6.12 7.65 -22.70
N MET A 484 5.29 8.54 -22.14
CA MET A 484 5.22 8.74 -20.69
C MET A 484 4.84 7.45 -19.98
N THR A 485 3.86 6.71 -20.51
CA THR A 485 3.44 5.42 -19.95
C THR A 485 4.60 4.43 -19.90
N THR A 486 5.43 4.35 -20.94
CA THR A 486 6.60 3.47 -20.98
C THR A 486 7.59 3.80 -19.85
N LEU A 487 7.92 5.08 -19.66
CA LEU A 487 8.83 5.51 -18.59
C LEU A 487 8.21 5.37 -17.19
N ASN A 488 6.93 5.74 -17.01
CA ASN A 488 6.19 5.54 -15.76
C ASN A 488 6.18 4.05 -15.36
N THR A 489 5.94 3.15 -16.32
CA THR A 489 5.93 1.70 -16.08
C THR A 489 7.30 1.18 -15.65
N LEU A 490 8.38 1.63 -16.29
CA LEU A 490 9.75 1.20 -15.97
C LEU A 490 10.23 1.79 -14.64
N SER A 491 9.77 3.01 -14.28
CA SER A 491 9.92 3.58 -12.94
C SER A 491 9.21 2.73 -11.87
N ASN A 492 7.98 2.28 -12.13
CA ASN A 492 7.23 1.42 -11.22
C ASN A 492 7.90 0.06 -11.04
N LEU A 493 8.33 -0.56 -12.14
CA LEU A 493 9.06 -1.83 -12.12
C LEU A 493 10.33 -1.72 -11.25
N GLY A 494 11.08 -0.61 -11.36
CA GLY A 494 12.26 -0.33 -10.55
C GLY A 494 12.04 -0.31 -9.03
N GLY A 495 10.80 -0.12 -8.57
CA GLY A 495 10.43 -0.29 -7.16
C GLY A 495 9.97 -1.71 -6.82
N GLN A 496 9.30 -2.40 -7.74
CA GLN A 496 8.72 -3.73 -7.46
C GLN A 496 9.73 -4.89 -7.58
N TRP A 497 10.59 -4.89 -8.62
CA TRP A 497 11.51 -6.02 -8.84
C TRP A 497 12.53 -6.24 -7.71
N PRO A 498 13.12 -5.20 -7.06
CA PRO A 498 14.07 -5.44 -5.97
C PRO A 498 13.34 -5.75 -4.66
N LYS A 499 12.07 -5.34 -4.48
CA LYS A 499 11.31 -5.54 -3.24
C LYS A 499 11.22 -7.01 -2.85
N ILE A 500 10.94 -7.91 -3.79
CA ILE A 500 10.88 -9.36 -3.53
C ILE A 500 12.24 -9.90 -3.07
N ILE A 501 13.33 -9.47 -3.73
CA ILE A 501 14.70 -9.90 -3.41
C ILE A 501 15.10 -9.38 -2.02
N VAL A 502 14.82 -8.12 -1.72
CA VAL A 502 15.16 -7.45 -0.46
C VAL A 502 14.38 -8.05 0.71
N LEU A 503 13.08 -8.29 0.56
CA LEU A 503 12.27 -8.96 1.59
C LEU A 503 12.75 -10.41 1.82
N SER A 504 13.01 -11.18 0.75
CA SER A 504 13.59 -12.52 0.90
C SER A 504 14.99 -12.51 1.54
N LEU A 505 15.76 -11.44 1.35
CA LEU A 505 17.07 -11.28 2.01
C LEU A 505 16.92 -11.01 3.51
N ILE A 506 15.89 -10.27 3.94
CA ILE A 506 15.56 -10.11 5.38
C ILE A 506 15.30 -11.49 5.99
N ASP A 507 14.45 -12.31 5.36
CA ASP A 507 14.13 -13.66 5.86
C ASP A 507 15.38 -14.54 5.95
N ARG A 508 16.21 -14.58 4.89
CA ARG A 508 17.44 -15.37 4.84
C ARG A 508 18.52 -14.95 5.85
N LEU A 509 18.56 -13.67 6.22
CA LEU A 509 19.50 -13.14 7.21
C LEU A 509 18.93 -13.12 8.63
N THR A 510 17.65 -13.47 8.81
CA THR A 510 17.01 -13.55 10.13
C THR A 510 17.26 -14.92 10.75
N THR A 511 17.80 -14.92 11.97
CA THR A 511 17.95 -16.12 12.79
C THR A 511 17.05 -15.99 14.01
N ALA A 512 15.99 -16.80 14.06
CA ALA A 512 15.09 -16.92 15.20
C ALA A 512 14.96 -18.40 15.59
N ARG A 513 15.00 -18.68 16.89
CA ARG A 513 14.89 -20.04 17.44
C ARG A 513 13.68 -20.18 18.34
N CYS A 514 12.95 -21.27 18.19
CA CYS A 514 11.97 -21.69 19.17
C CYS A 514 12.71 -22.11 20.44
N MET A 515 12.33 -21.53 21.57
CA MET A 515 12.87 -21.86 22.89
C MET A 515 11.71 -22.27 23.80
N PRO A 516 11.92 -23.18 24.77
CA PRO A 516 10.92 -23.42 25.82
C PRO A 516 10.64 -22.13 26.58
N ALA A 517 9.40 -21.97 27.07
CA ALA A 517 9.01 -20.80 27.86
C ALA A 517 9.84 -20.67 29.15
N THR A 518 10.19 -21.80 29.77
CA THR A 518 11.13 -21.91 30.89
C THR A 518 12.54 -22.31 30.41
N PRO A 519 13.64 -21.79 31.00
CA PRO A 519 14.99 -22.12 30.56
C PRO A 519 15.41 -23.54 30.96
N MET A 520 15.24 -24.50 30.05
CA MET A 520 15.74 -25.88 30.24
C MET A 520 17.20 -26.02 29.79
N ALA A 521 17.93 -26.99 30.38
CA ALA A 521 19.33 -27.27 30.05
C ALA A 521 19.55 -27.78 28.61
N THR A 522 18.52 -28.36 27.99
CA THR A 522 18.47 -28.80 26.59
C THR A 522 17.23 -28.22 25.94
N ASN A 523 17.34 -27.72 24.70
CA ASN A 523 16.18 -27.17 23.99
C ASN A 523 15.39 -28.31 23.31
N PRO A 524 14.15 -28.62 23.75
CA PRO A 524 13.37 -29.72 23.18
C PRO A 524 13.00 -29.50 21.71
N PHE A 525 13.09 -28.26 21.21
CA PHE A 525 12.76 -27.91 19.84
C PHE A 525 13.94 -28.01 18.87
N GLU A 526 15.15 -28.39 19.31
CA GLU A 526 16.36 -28.34 18.46
C GLU A 526 16.31 -29.29 17.25
N GLU A 527 15.60 -30.42 17.37
CA GLU A 527 15.32 -31.35 16.26
C GLU A 527 13.95 -31.11 15.59
N ALA A 528 13.15 -30.16 16.09
CA ALA A 528 11.80 -29.92 15.59
C ALA A 528 11.82 -29.12 14.25
N PRO A 529 10.89 -29.38 13.32
CA PRO A 529 10.85 -28.68 12.03
C PRO A 529 10.59 -27.17 12.17
N PHE A 530 9.99 -26.74 13.28
CA PHE A 530 9.73 -25.34 13.62
C PHE A 530 10.82 -24.69 14.49
N PHE A 531 11.95 -25.37 14.73
CA PHE A 531 13.09 -24.81 15.47
C PHE A 531 13.47 -23.42 14.97
N ASN A 532 13.59 -23.27 13.65
CA ASN A 532 13.86 -21.99 12.98
C ASN A 532 12.56 -21.20 12.81
N CYS A 533 12.07 -20.61 13.89
CA CYS A 533 10.74 -19.97 13.98
C CYS A 533 10.62 -18.60 13.25
N TYR A 534 11.49 -18.28 12.30
CA TYR A 534 11.50 -16.98 11.61
C TYR A 534 10.29 -16.75 10.69
N SER A 535 9.66 -17.82 10.21
CA SER A 535 8.46 -17.74 9.36
C SER A 535 7.17 -17.68 10.20
N SER A 536 6.11 -17.04 9.68
CA SER A 536 4.83 -16.92 10.39
C SER A 536 4.24 -18.27 10.83
N SER A 537 4.29 -19.29 9.98
CA SER A 537 3.90 -20.67 10.33
C SER A 537 4.78 -21.19 11.45
N ALA A 538 6.11 -21.27 11.25
CA ALA A 538 7.01 -21.83 12.26
C ALA A 538 6.95 -21.08 13.61
N LYS A 539 6.63 -19.78 13.62
CA LYS A 539 6.31 -19.02 14.84
C LYS A 539 4.99 -19.45 15.48
N SER A 540 3.94 -19.66 14.69
CA SER A 540 2.65 -20.18 15.17
C SER A 540 2.76 -21.63 15.65
N ASP A 541 3.53 -22.45 14.95
CA ASP A 541 3.79 -23.85 15.29
C ASP A 541 4.61 -23.95 16.59
N CYS A 542 5.66 -23.12 16.74
CA CYS A 542 6.43 -22.97 17.97
C CYS A 542 5.54 -22.60 19.17
N VAL A 543 4.71 -21.56 19.03
CA VAL A 543 3.79 -21.11 20.10
C VAL A 543 2.72 -22.18 20.40
N GLY A 544 2.21 -22.86 19.37
CA GLY A 544 1.25 -23.95 19.53
C GLY A 544 1.79 -25.19 20.27
N HIS A 545 3.12 -25.33 20.39
CA HIS A 545 3.77 -26.37 21.18
C HIS A 545 4.38 -25.83 22.49
N GLY A 546 3.91 -24.69 22.99
CA GLY A 546 4.37 -24.09 24.27
C GLY A 546 5.75 -23.40 24.20
N GLY A 547 6.27 -23.16 23.00
CA GLY A 547 7.55 -22.49 22.79
C GLY A 547 7.43 -20.98 22.53
N VAL A 548 8.40 -20.21 23.03
CA VAL A 548 8.55 -18.79 22.70
C VAL A 548 9.54 -18.65 21.55
N CYS A 549 9.09 -18.04 20.44
CA CYS A 549 9.96 -17.76 19.31
C CYS A 549 10.84 -16.54 19.58
N ASN A 550 12.12 -16.78 19.92
CA ASN A 550 13.08 -15.73 20.23
C ASN A 550 13.95 -15.39 18.99
N THR A 551 14.01 -14.11 18.62
CA THR A 551 14.78 -13.64 17.47
C THR A 551 16.19 -13.24 17.91
N ILE A 552 17.19 -14.05 17.57
CA ILE A 552 18.59 -13.88 17.97
C ILE A 552 19.28 -12.82 17.10
N ALA A 553 19.02 -12.85 15.80
CA ALA A 553 19.52 -11.87 14.85
C ALA A 553 18.41 -11.51 13.85
N ASP A 554 18.06 -10.22 13.76
CA ASP A 554 17.08 -9.75 12.79
C ASP A 554 17.77 -9.32 11.49
N GLY A 555 17.45 -10.00 10.39
CA GLY A 555 18.02 -9.73 9.07
C GLY A 555 17.72 -8.33 8.54
N TYR A 556 16.68 -7.66 9.06
CA TYR A 556 16.29 -6.31 8.66
C TYR A 556 17.43 -5.29 8.78
N TYR A 557 18.19 -5.30 9.88
CA TYR A 557 19.27 -4.32 10.10
C TYR A 557 20.40 -4.49 9.07
N ASN A 558 20.79 -5.73 8.80
CA ASN A 558 21.83 -6.07 7.83
C ASN A 558 21.37 -5.75 6.40
N THR A 559 20.14 -6.11 6.05
CA THR A 559 19.57 -5.84 4.73
C THR A 559 19.38 -4.35 4.47
N ASN A 560 18.85 -3.59 5.43
CA ASN A 560 18.63 -2.15 5.28
C ASN A 560 19.96 -1.38 5.18
N LEU A 561 20.95 -1.73 6.01
CA LEU A 561 22.31 -1.19 5.90
C LEU A 561 22.94 -1.50 4.52
N LEU A 562 22.80 -2.73 4.03
CA LEU A 562 23.28 -3.12 2.70
C LEU A 562 22.59 -2.31 1.58
N CYS A 563 21.26 -2.15 1.65
CA CYS A 563 20.52 -1.31 0.69
C CYS A 563 21.03 0.14 0.71
N ILE A 564 21.21 0.74 1.89
CA ILE A 564 21.73 2.10 2.07
C ILE A 564 23.14 2.24 1.46
N LEU A 565 24.05 1.30 1.75
CA LEU A 565 25.42 1.32 1.23
C LEU A 565 25.45 1.18 -0.30
N ILE A 566 24.68 0.25 -0.86
CA ILE A 566 24.51 0.10 -2.31
C ILE A 566 23.96 1.41 -2.92
N GLY A 567 22.97 2.03 -2.27
CA GLY A 567 22.39 3.30 -2.67
C GLY A 567 23.40 4.44 -2.72
N LEU A 568 24.20 4.61 -1.67
CA LEU A 568 25.25 5.64 -1.60
C LEU A 568 26.34 5.42 -2.68
N VAL A 569 26.82 4.18 -2.85
CA VAL A 569 27.82 3.83 -3.87
C VAL A 569 27.29 4.07 -5.28
N LEU A 570 26.05 3.63 -5.58
CA LEU A 570 25.41 3.90 -6.87
C LEU A 570 25.19 5.40 -7.11
N TYR A 571 24.78 6.14 -6.09
CA TYR A 571 24.51 7.58 -6.18
C TYR A 571 25.76 8.39 -6.54
N TYR A 572 26.81 8.28 -5.73
CA TYR A 572 28.05 9.05 -5.92
C TYR A 572 28.91 8.51 -7.06
N GLY A 573 28.90 7.20 -7.30
CA GLY A 573 29.63 6.55 -8.39
C GLY A 573 29.07 6.90 -9.77
N TRP A 574 27.75 6.71 -9.95
CA TRP A 574 27.12 6.65 -11.27
C TRP A 574 25.84 7.50 -11.41
N ILE A 575 24.80 7.29 -10.59
CA ILE A 575 23.47 7.88 -10.79
C ILE A 575 23.55 9.41 -10.87
N ARG A 576 24.23 10.08 -9.93
CA ARG A 576 24.30 11.56 -9.92
C ARG A 576 24.90 12.13 -11.22
N LYS A 577 26.00 11.53 -11.70
CA LYS A 577 26.66 11.95 -12.94
C LYS A 577 25.77 11.71 -14.15
N THR A 578 25.11 10.55 -14.19
CA THR A 578 24.20 10.16 -15.26
C THR A 578 22.95 11.04 -15.32
N VAL A 579 22.33 11.35 -14.18
CA VAL A 579 21.14 12.22 -14.09
C VAL A 579 21.46 13.64 -14.53
N VAL A 580 22.57 14.23 -14.05
CA VAL A 580 23.02 15.56 -14.49
C VAL A 580 23.31 15.59 -15.99
N HIS A 581 23.98 14.57 -16.53
CA HIS A 581 24.23 14.46 -17.96
C HIS A 581 22.94 14.38 -18.78
N LEU A 582 22.01 13.49 -18.40
CA LEU A 582 20.74 13.28 -19.10
C LEU A 582 19.84 14.51 -19.08
N GLN A 583 19.77 15.22 -17.94
CA GLN A 583 19.01 16.46 -17.84
C GLN A 583 19.57 17.57 -18.74
N GLY A 584 20.89 17.66 -18.87
CA GLY A 584 21.55 18.65 -19.73
C GLY A 584 21.46 18.38 -21.24
N LEU A 585 20.80 17.29 -21.68
CA LEU A 585 20.65 16.99 -23.11
C LEU A 585 19.50 17.79 -23.74
N PRO A 586 19.67 18.29 -24.98
CA PRO A 586 18.59 18.97 -25.69
C PRO A 586 17.43 18.02 -25.98
N ILE A 587 16.20 18.55 -26.04
CA ILE A 587 14.97 17.79 -26.27
C ILE A 587 15.03 16.92 -27.55
N SER A 588 15.79 17.35 -28.57
CA SER A 588 16.03 16.56 -29.79
C SER A 588 16.70 15.21 -29.53
N ALA A 589 17.52 15.09 -28.47
CA ALA A 589 18.21 13.87 -28.09
C ALA A 589 17.27 12.80 -27.45
N TRP A 590 16.02 13.17 -27.18
CA TRP A 590 14.98 12.31 -26.59
C TRP A 590 13.93 11.84 -27.60
N ARG A 591 14.01 12.30 -28.85
CA ARG A 591 13.02 12.02 -29.90
C ARG A 591 13.62 11.20 -31.04
N VAL A 592 12.78 10.41 -31.71
CA VAL A 592 13.20 9.65 -32.89
C VAL A 592 13.28 10.62 -34.07
N GLY A 593 14.45 10.70 -34.73
CA GLY A 593 14.65 11.58 -35.88
C GLY A 593 13.74 11.24 -37.07
N LYS A 594 13.42 12.24 -37.90
CA LYS A 594 12.49 12.10 -39.05
C LYS A 594 12.92 11.05 -40.11
N SER A 595 14.13 10.53 -40.06
CA SER A 595 14.73 9.65 -41.08
C SER A 595 14.44 8.14 -40.93
N THR A 596 13.66 7.70 -39.94
CA THR A 596 13.40 6.26 -39.70
C THR A 596 11.91 5.89 -39.65
N LEU A 597 11.08 6.55 -40.46
CA LEU A 597 9.76 6.04 -40.81
C LEU A 597 9.82 5.49 -42.25
N PRO A 598 9.51 4.21 -42.50
CA PRO A 598 9.22 3.76 -43.85
C PRO A 598 7.98 4.51 -44.35
N ILE A 599 8.04 4.98 -45.60
CA ILE A 599 7.03 5.82 -46.27
C ILE A 599 5.70 5.06 -46.41
#